data_AF-A0A9P0LSE7-F1
#
_entry.id   AF-A0A9P0LSE7-F1
#
_cell.length_a   1.000
_cell.length_b   1.000
_cell.length_c   1.000
_cell.angle_alpha   90.00
_cell.angle_beta   90.00
_cell.angle_gamma   90.00
#
_symmetry.space_group_name_H-M   'P 1'
#
loop_
_entity.id
_entity.type
_entity.pdbx_description
1 polymer ?
#
loop_
_entity_poly.entity_id
_entity_poly.type
_entity_poly.pdbx_seq_one_letter_code
_entity_poly.pdbx_strand_id
1 'polypeptide(L)'
;MRQWHLPRIRALIEAGVDMLAIETIPCSLEAEMLVKLLKTECPGMKAWLTFSCSQDGKSIAVGEDFKEVARRCYSLNPEQLVAVGINCCAPRLVEPLIKGINTMPEAKTTATERKASGRQDEHTARIPLVVYPNSGENYDVEVGWIKRDKCEPVEQYVSKWLDLGVSWIGGCCRTYATDVAKIRNEVESWCRKNKEVR
;
A
#
# COMPACT_ATOMS: atom_id res chain seq x y z
N MET A 1 -21.89 -5.79 1.27
CA MET A 1 -20.57 -5.26 0.85
C MET A 1 -20.44 -5.14 -0.67
N ARG A 2 -20.55 -6.20 -1.47
CA ARG A 2 -20.51 -6.11 -2.95
C ARG A 2 -21.51 -5.11 -3.55
N GLN A 3 -22.78 -5.18 -3.15
CA GLN A 3 -23.85 -4.29 -3.64
C GLN A 3 -23.61 -2.82 -3.27
N TRP A 4 -22.78 -2.54 -2.26
CA TRP A 4 -22.41 -1.18 -1.86
C TRP A 4 -21.31 -0.59 -2.75
N HIS A 5 -20.30 -1.40 -3.08
CA HIS A 5 -19.13 -0.95 -3.84
C HIS A 5 -19.38 -0.92 -5.35
N LEU A 6 -20.06 -1.92 -5.89
CA LEU A 6 -20.16 -2.11 -7.35
C LEU A 6 -20.77 -0.92 -8.11
N PRO A 7 -21.84 -0.26 -7.64
CA PRO A 7 -22.39 0.90 -8.35
C PRO A 7 -21.40 2.06 -8.47
N ARG A 8 -20.63 2.33 -7.40
CA ARG A 8 -19.61 3.39 -7.38
C ARG A 8 -18.46 3.08 -8.32
N ILE A 9 -17.99 1.82 -8.31
CA ILE A 9 -16.92 1.37 -9.19
C ILE A 9 -17.35 1.50 -10.66
N ARG A 10 -18.56 1.07 -11.01
CA ARG A 10 -19.10 1.20 -12.37
C ARG A 10 -19.17 2.65 -12.81
N ALA A 11 -19.70 3.54 -11.97
CA ALA A 11 -19.77 4.97 -12.29
C ALA A 11 -18.38 5.58 -12.58
N LEU A 12 -17.34 5.20 -11.82
CA LEU A 12 -15.97 5.66 -12.08
C LEU A 12 -15.40 5.10 -13.39
N ILE A 13 -15.60 3.81 -13.66
CA ILE A 13 -15.15 3.17 -14.89
C ILE A 13 -15.84 3.79 -16.11
N GLU A 14 -17.16 3.99 -16.05
CA GLU A 14 -17.95 4.63 -17.11
C GLU A 14 -17.54 6.08 -17.36
N ALA A 15 -17.06 6.78 -16.32
CA ALA A 15 -16.48 8.12 -16.45
C ALA A 15 -15.08 8.13 -17.10
N GLY A 16 -14.48 6.95 -17.33
CA GLY A 16 -13.22 6.82 -18.08
C GLY A 16 -11.95 7.00 -17.25
N VAL A 17 -11.96 6.65 -15.96
CA VAL A 17 -10.74 6.67 -15.13
C VAL A 17 -9.70 5.66 -15.64
N ASP A 18 -8.42 6.02 -15.56
CA ASP A 18 -7.32 5.11 -15.94
C ASP A 18 -7.14 3.94 -14.97
N MET A 19 -7.42 4.19 -13.68
CA MET A 19 -7.31 3.20 -12.60
C MET A 19 -8.18 3.59 -11.39
N LEU A 20 -8.37 2.63 -10.49
CA LEU A 20 -9.08 2.82 -9.22
C LEU A 20 -8.11 2.89 -8.03
N ALA A 21 -8.31 3.89 -7.16
CA ALA A 21 -7.71 3.92 -5.83
C ALA A 21 -8.66 3.25 -4.83
N ILE A 22 -8.38 2.00 -4.45
CA ILE A 22 -9.14 1.29 -3.41
C ILE A 22 -8.42 1.53 -2.08
N GLU A 23 -8.86 2.54 -1.33
CA GLU A 23 -8.06 3.05 -0.23
C GLU A 23 -8.70 2.96 1.16
N THR A 24 -7.84 2.99 2.18
CA THR A 24 -8.23 3.06 3.60
C THR A 24 -9.13 1.90 4.02
N ILE A 25 -8.86 0.71 3.48
CA ILE A 25 -9.62 -0.49 3.83
C ILE A 25 -9.17 -0.99 5.22
N PRO A 26 -10.07 -1.12 6.20
CA PRO A 26 -9.67 -1.43 7.58
C PRO A 26 -9.54 -2.93 7.86
N CYS A 27 -10.17 -3.79 7.05
CA CYS A 27 -10.25 -5.24 7.30
C CYS A 27 -9.96 -6.08 6.05
N SER A 28 -9.40 -7.28 6.26
CA SER A 28 -9.02 -8.16 5.15
C SER A 28 -10.23 -8.70 4.38
N LEU A 29 -11.35 -8.97 5.06
CA LEU A 29 -12.56 -9.49 4.43
C LEU A 29 -13.09 -8.55 3.35
N GLU A 30 -13.06 -7.24 3.61
CA GLU A 30 -13.46 -6.23 2.63
C GLU A 30 -12.45 -6.11 1.49
N ALA A 31 -11.16 -6.07 1.83
CA ALA A 31 -10.09 -6.00 0.85
C ALA A 31 -10.13 -7.17 -0.13
N GLU A 32 -10.21 -8.41 0.34
CA GLU A 32 -10.28 -9.60 -0.51
C GLU A 32 -11.55 -9.62 -1.36
N MET A 33 -12.69 -9.18 -0.82
CA MET A 33 -13.93 -9.08 -1.58
C MET A 33 -13.79 -8.05 -2.71
N LEU A 34 -13.18 -6.89 -2.45
CA LEU A 34 -12.91 -5.86 -3.46
C LEU A 34 -11.95 -6.35 -4.55
N VAL A 35 -10.90 -7.07 -4.17
CA VAL A 35 -9.94 -7.66 -5.11
C VAL A 35 -10.61 -8.71 -6.01
N LYS A 36 -11.47 -9.56 -5.44
CA LYS A 36 -12.26 -10.54 -6.20
C LYS A 36 -13.28 -9.85 -7.11
N LEU A 37 -13.94 -8.79 -6.63
CA LEU A 37 -14.90 -8.01 -7.40
C LEU A 37 -14.23 -7.31 -8.59
N LEU A 38 -13.04 -6.73 -8.40
CA LEU A 38 -12.24 -6.15 -9.49
C LEU A 38 -11.95 -7.21 -10.57
N LYS A 39 -11.59 -8.42 -10.14
CA LYS A 39 -11.31 -9.57 -11.01
C LYS A 39 -12.52 -10.03 -11.82
N THR A 40 -13.69 -10.15 -11.19
CA THR A 40 -14.86 -10.73 -11.86
C THR A 40 -15.72 -9.72 -12.60
N GLU A 41 -15.75 -8.47 -12.16
CA GLU A 41 -16.71 -7.47 -12.66
C GLU A 41 -16.08 -6.33 -13.46
N CYS A 42 -14.76 -6.14 -13.35
CA CYS A 42 -14.08 -4.97 -13.90
C CYS A 42 -12.88 -5.39 -14.77
N PRO A 43 -13.08 -6.22 -15.81
CA PRO A 43 -11.98 -6.74 -16.62
C PRO A 43 -11.16 -5.60 -17.23
N GLY A 44 -9.83 -5.72 -17.17
CA GLY A 44 -8.89 -4.73 -17.70
C GLY A 44 -8.65 -3.52 -16.80
N MET A 45 -9.54 -3.21 -15.85
CA MET A 45 -9.35 -2.08 -14.92
C MET A 45 -8.18 -2.35 -13.97
N LYS A 46 -7.30 -1.36 -13.82
CA LYS A 46 -6.18 -1.41 -12.88
C LYS A 46 -6.57 -0.75 -11.56
N ALA A 47 -5.96 -1.18 -10.46
CA ALA A 47 -6.15 -0.55 -9.17
C ALA A 47 -4.92 -0.66 -8.27
N TRP A 48 -4.81 0.25 -7.30
CA TRP A 48 -4.06 -0.05 -6.08
C TRP A 48 -5.00 -0.32 -4.92
N LEU A 49 -4.49 -1.03 -3.91
CA LEU A 49 -5.18 -1.31 -2.66
C LEU A 49 -4.37 -0.80 -1.47
N THR A 50 -4.95 0.06 -0.63
CA THR A 50 -4.31 0.49 0.61
C THR A 50 -5.13 0.22 1.86
N PHE A 51 -4.41 -0.04 2.94
CA PHE A 51 -5.00 -0.37 4.23
C PHE A 51 -4.88 0.79 5.21
N SER A 52 -5.91 0.91 6.06
CA SER A 52 -5.79 1.63 7.33
C SER A 52 -5.06 0.75 8.33
N CYS A 53 -4.00 1.27 8.94
CA CYS A 53 -3.15 0.53 9.86
C CYS A 53 -3.25 1.01 11.31
N SER A 54 -3.07 0.06 12.22
CA SER A 54 -2.95 0.33 13.66
C SER A 54 -1.66 1.08 13.97
N GLN A 55 -1.61 1.70 15.16
CA GLN A 55 -0.43 2.47 15.61
C GLN A 55 0.73 1.57 16.10
N ASP A 56 0.57 0.25 16.07
CA ASP A 56 1.56 -0.74 16.49
C ASP A 56 2.69 -0.96 15.48
N GLY A 57 2.57 -0.39 14.28
CA GLY A 57 3.55 -0.53 13.20
C GLY A 57 3.58 -1.94 12.57
N LYS A 58 2.56 -2.76 12.82
CA LYS A 58 2.50 -4.16 12.34
C LYS A 58 1.16 -4.53 11.71
N SER A 59 0.05 -4.03 12.27
CA SER A 59 -1.27 -4.57 11.99
C SER A 59 -2.14 -3.62 11.18
N ILE A 60 -3.10 -4.15 10.44
CA ILE A 60 -4.23 -3.35 9.92
C ILE A 60 -5.16 -2.94 11.07
N ALA A 61 -6.14 -2.07 10.80
CA ALA A 61 -7.02 -1.50 11.83
C ALA A 61 -7.76 -2.55 12.67
N VAL A 62 -8.11 -3.71 12.09
CA VAL A 62 -8.78 -4.81 12.80
C VAL A 62 -7.81 -5.81 13.47
N GLY A 63 -6.50 -5.54 13.45
CA GLY A 63 -5.49 -6.31 14.20
C GLY A 63 -4.80 -7.45 13.45
N GLU A 64 -5.15 -7.72 12.19
CA GLU A 64 -4.44 -8.71 11.36
C GLU A 64 -3.06 -8.17 10.91
N ASP A 65 -2.07 -9.04 10.72
CA ASP A 65 -0.73 -8.63 10.25
C ASP A 65 -0.81 -8.03 8.83
N PHE A 66 -0.32 -6.80 8.68
CA PHE A 66 -0.40 -6.08 7.41
C PHE A 66 0.30 -6.82 6.27
N LYS A 67 1.48 -7.41 6.51
CA LYS A 67 2.27 -8.06 5.45
C LYS A 67 1.60 -9.34 4.99
N GLU A 68 0.98 -10.10 5.88
CA GLU A 68 0.20 -11.30 5.52
C GLU A 68 -1.02 -10.93 4.65
N VAL A 69 -1.79 -9.93 5.07
CA VAL A 69 -3.00 -9.50 4.35
C VAL A 69 -2.64 -8.88 2.99
N ALA A 70 -1.61 -8.04 2.93
CA ALA A 70 -1.16 -7.42 1.69
C ALA A 70 -0.68 -8.45 0.66
N ARG A 71 0.12 -9.45 1.09
CA ARG A 71 0.54 -10.57 0.22
C ARG A 71 -0.66 -11.37 -0.28
N ARG A 72 -1.58 -11.73 0.62
CA ARG A 72 -2.79 -12.49 0.27
C ARG A 72 -3.64 -11.74 -0.75
N CYS A 73 -3.86 -10.45 -0.56
CA CYS A 73 -4.63 -9.63 -1.50
C CYS A 73 -3.94 -9.51 -2.85
N TYR A 74 -2.61 -9.29 -2.89
CA TYR A 74 -1.88 -9.23 -4.15
C TYR A 74 -1.95 -10.55 -4.92
N SER A 75 -1.73 -11.69 -4.26
CA SER A 75 -1.76 -13.01 -4.90
C SER A 75 -3.14 -13.38 -5.50
N LEU A 76 -4.24 -12.80 -5.01
CA LEU A 76 -5.58 -13.04 -5.56
C LEU A 76 -5.77 -12.43 -6.97
N ASN A 77 -5.10 -11.31 -7.25
CA ASN A 77 -5.26 -10.57 -8.51
C ASN A 77 -4.01 -9.74 -8.90
N PRO A 78 -2.85 -10.37 -9.10
CA PRO A 78 -1.59 -9.65 -9.38
C PRO A 78 -1.60 -8.95 -10.74
N GLU A 79 -2.48 -9.37 -11.66
CA GLU A 79 -2.57 -8.76 -13.00
C GLU A 79 -3.21 -7.38 -12.95
N GLN A 80 -4.21 -7.14 -12.08
CA GLN A 80 -4.91 -5.87 -12.00
C GLN A 80 -4.44 -4.97 -10.85
N LEU A 81 -3.87 -5.55 -9.79
CA LEU A 81 -3.30 -4.77 -8.70
C LEU A 81 -1.91 -4.24 -9.08
N VAL A 82 -1.83 -2.94 -9.39
CA VAL A 82 -0.57 -2.29 -9.76
C VAL A 82 0.29 -1.92 -8.55
N ALA A 83 -0.31 -1.86 -7.35
CA ALA A 83 0.39 -1.71 -6.08
C ALA A 83 -0.50 -2.11 -4.89
N VAL A 84 0.11 -2.48 -3.77
CA VAL A 84 -0.55 -2.65 -2.47
C VAL A 84 0.22 -1.85 -1.42
N GLY A 85 -0.48 -1.22 -0.48
CA GLY A 85 0.23 -0.51 0.58
C GLY A 85 -0.64 0.18 1.60
N ILE A 86 -0.26 1.39 1.98
CA ILE A 86 -0.73 2.04 3.21
C ILE A 86 -1.01 3.50 2.92
N ASN A 87 -2.12 4.00 3.47
CA ASN A 87 -2.37 5.43 3.49
C ASN A 87 -2.94 5.90 4.83
N CYS A 88 -2.92 7.22 5.02
CA CYS A 88 -3.56 7.88 6.16
C CYS A 88 -3.04 7.50 7.57
N CYS A 89 -1.88 6.84 7.66
CA CYS A 89 -1.15 6.64 8.93
C CYS A 89 -0.05 7.70 9.10
N ALA A 90 0.54 7.79 10.29
CA ALA A 90 1.69 8.66 10.50
C ALA A 90 2.92 8.16 9.70
N PRO A 91 3.73 9.04 9.07
CA PRO A 91 4.87 8.65 8.24
C PRO A 91 5.84 7.67 8.91
N ARG A 92 6.09 7.86 10.22
CA ARG A 92 6.94 6.97 11.05
C ARG A 92 6.51 5.50 11.07
N LEU A 93 5.24 5.21 10.78
CA LEU A 93 4.70 3.84 10.79
C LEU A 93 4.90 3.11 9.47
N VAL A 94 5.21 3.82 8.38
CA VAL A 94 5.31 3.23 7.04
C VAL A 94 6.46 2.22 6.98
N GLU A 95 7.66 2.59 7.43
CA GLU A 95 8.83 1.70 7.41
C GLU A 95 8.58 0.37 8.15
N PRO A 96 8.18 0.34 9.44
CA PRO A 96 7.99 -0.94 10.14
C PRO A 96 6.92 -1.83 9.51
N LEU A 97 5.87 -1.24 8.91
CA LEU A 97 4.81 -1.98 8.24
C LEU A 97 5.30 -2.66 6.95
N ILE A 98 6.04 -1.94 6.10
CA ILE A 98 6.43 -2.46 4.77
C ILE A 98 7.75 -3.24 4.78
N LYS A 99 8.60 -3.06 5.79
CA LYS A 99 9.91 -3.71 5.85
C LYS A 99 9.76 -5.23 5.86
N GLY A 100 10.43 -5.87 4.89
CA GLY A 100 10.37 -7.31 4.69
C GLY A 100 9.11 -7.82 3.99
N ILE A 101 8.24 -6.96 3.44
CA ILE A 101 7.05 -7.42 2.71
C ILE A 101 7.44 -8.27 1.49
N ASN A 102 8.51 -7.89 0.79
CA ASN A 102 9.07 -8.59 -0.36
C ASN A 102 10.21 -9.55 -0.01
N THR A 103 10.55 -9.73 1.28
CA THR A 103 11.44 -10.84 1.67
C THR A 103 10.58 -12.09 1.79
N MET A 104 10.95 -13.13 1.04
CA MET A 104 10.36 -14.44 1.19
C MET A 104 10.52 -14.88 2.65
N PRO A 105 9.48 -15.39 3.32
CA PRO A 105 9.70 -16.21 4.50
C PRO A 105 10.66 -17.31 4.09
N GLU A 106 11.73 -17.55 4.86
CA GLU A 106 12.54 -18.74 4.67
C GLU A 106 11.60 -19.94 4.64
N ALA A 107 11.41 -20.50 3.46
CA ALA A 107 10.54 -21.65 3.28
C ALA A 107 11.15 -22.79 4.11
N LYS A 108 10.57 -23.06 5.28
CA LYS A 108 10.82 -24.24 6.12
C LYS A 108 10.34 -25.55 5.44
N THR A 109 10.41 -25.61 4.13
CA THR A 109 10.04 -26.80 3.35
C THR A 109 11.26 -27.23 2.58
N THR A 110 11.73 -28.42 2.90
CA THR A 110 12.87 -29.06 2.24
C THR A 110 12.56 -29.22 0.74
N ALA A 111 13.59 -29.24 -0.10
CA ALA A 111 13.45 -29.39 -1.56
C ALA A 111 12.62 -30.63 -1.97
N THR A 112 12.52 -31.61 -1.08
CA THR A 112 11.76 -32.85 -1.23
C THR A 112 10.24 -32.65 -1.18
N GLU A 113 9.74 -31.71 -0.37
CA GLU A 113 8.29 -31.46 -0.22
C GLU A 113 7.70 -30.64 -1.38
N ARG A 114 8.54 -29.83 -2.06
CA ARG A 114 8.10 -29.02 -3.21
C ARG A 114 7.68 -29.88 -4.39
N LYS A 115 8.36 -31.00 -4.64
CA LYS A 115 8.01 -31.95 -5.73
C LYS A 115 6.75 -32.78 -5.46
N ALA A 116 6.39 -33.01 -4.20
CA ALA A 116 5.23 -33.84 -3.86
C ALA A 116 3.88 -33.09 -3.97
N SER A 117 3.89 -31.75 -3.91
CA SER A 117 2.66 -30.96 -3.85
C SER A 117 2.04 -30.59 -5.21
N GLY A 118 2.73 -30.85 -6.33
CA GLY A 118 2.25 -30.45 -7.66
C GLY A 118 2.04 -28.94 -7.83
N ARG A 119 2.44 -28.11 -6.85
CA ARG A 119 2.36 -26.65 -6.93
C ARG A 119 3.43 -26.18 -7.90
N GLN A 120 3.02 -25.88 -9.12
CA GLN A 120 3.78 -25.03 -10.03
C GLN A 120 4.19 -23.78 -9.27
N ASP A 121 5.49 -23.47 -9.34
CA ASP A 121 6.16 -22.39 -8.64
C ASP A 121 5.27 -21.14 -8.61
N GLU A 122 4.76 -20.82 -7.42
CA GLU A 122 3.98 -19.62 -7.18
C GLU A 122 4.86 -18.45 -7.58
N HIS A 123 4.51 -17.79 -8.68
CA HIS A 123 5.22 -16.66 -9.26
C HIS A 123 5.57 -15.67 -8.13
N THR A 124 6.83 -15.65 -7.70
CA THR A 124 7.30 -14.77 -6.62
C THR A 124 7.49 -13.35 -7.14
N ALA A 125 6.46 -12.82 -7.79
CA ALA A 125 6.43 -11.45 -8.23
C ALA A 125 6.57 -10.55 -7.01
N ARG A 126 7.59 -9.70 -7.04
CA ARG A 126 7.75 -8.60 -6.11
C ARG A 126 6.45 -7.79 -6.09
N ILE A 127 5.90 -7.57 -4.91
CA ILE A 127 4.72 -6.75 -4.69
C ILE A 127 5.13 -5.28 -4.86
N PRO A 128 4.58 -4.55 -5.85
CA PRO A 128 4.79 -3.11 -5.95
C PRO A 128 4.09 -2.41 -4.78
N LEU A 129 4.74 -1.42 -4.18
CA LEU A 129 4.22 -0.76 -2.99
C LEU A 129 3.79 0.68 -3.28
N VAL A 130 2.72 1.10 -2.61
CA VAL A 130 2.20 2.47 -2.62
C VAL A 130 2.09 2.99 -1.18
N VAL A 131 2.61 4.20 -0.92
CA VAL A 131 2.52 4.82 0.41
C VAL A 131 2.13 6.29 0.29
N TYR A 132 1.11 6.70 1.03
CA TYR A 132 0.74 8.11 1.11
C TYR A 132 0.19 8.40 2.52
N PRO A 133 1.07 8.67 3.49
CA PRO A 133 0.68 8.87 4.88
C PRO A 133 -0.05 10.21 5.07
N ASN A 134 -0.60 10.41 6.27
CA ASN A 134 -0.99 11.75 6.71
C ASN A 134 0.27 12.60 7.05
N SER A 135 0.07 13.85 7.45
CA SER A 135 1.17 14.77 7.84
C SER A 135 1.98 14.34 9.08
N GLY A 136 1.56 13.28 9.78
CA GLY A 136 2.12 12.83 11.05
C GLY A 136 1.42 13.40 12.28
N GLU A 137 0.53 14.38 12.11
CA GLU A 137 -0.32 14.93 13.16
C GLU A 137 -1.18 13.84 13.80
N ASN A 138 -1.53 14.01 15.08
CA ASN A 138 -2.51 13.14 15.72
C ASN A 138 -3.90 13.74 15.54
N TYR A 139 -4.89 12.88 15.26
CA TYR A 139 -6.29 13.28 15.26
C TYR A 139 -6.90 13.02 16.63
N ASP A 140 -7.47 14.07 17.22
CA ASP A 140 -8.31 14.02 18.41
C ASP A 140 -9.77 14.24 17.98
N VAL A 141 -10.72 13.49 18.55
CA VAL A 141 -12.13 13.57 18.13
C VAL A 141 -12.82 14.87 18.57
N GLU A 142 -12.34 15.50 19.65
CA GLU A 142 -12.93 16.73 20.19
C GLU A 142 -12.30 17.97 19.55
N VAL A 143 -10.97 17.93 19.33
CA VAL A 143 -10.20 19.12 18.92
C VAL A 143 -9.75 19.06 17.45
N GLY A 144 -9.77 17.88 16.83
CA GLY A 144 -9.27 17.66 15.48
C GLY A 144 -7.75 17.43 15.44
N TRP A 145 -7.10 17.92 14.38
CA TRP A 145 -5.68 17.67 14.14
C TRP A 145 -4.77 18.51 15.03
N ILE A 146 -3.88 17.86 15.76
CA ILE A 146 -2.99 18.50 16.74
C ILE A 146 -1.51 18.12 16.53
N LYS A 147 -0.63 18.94 17.10
CA LYS A 147 0.83 18.72 17.21
C LYS A 147 1.63 18.73 15.89
N ARG A 148 1.20 19.52 14.89
CA ARG A 148 1.89 19.64 13.59
C ARG A 148 3.37 20.01 13.72
N ASP A 149 3.66 20.95 14.61
CA ASP A 149 4.99 21.48 14.91
C ASP A 149 5.96 20.42 15.42
N LYS A 150 5.44 19.28 15.89
CA LYS A 150 6.24 18.16 16.42
C LYS A 150 6.39 17.01 15.42
N CYS A 151 5.83 17.15 14.22
CA CYS A 151 5.89 16.13 13.19
C CYS A 151 7.07 16.39 12.27
N GLU A 152 7.87 15.35 12.01
CA GLU A 152 8.83 15.40 10.93
C GLU A 152 8.08 15.48 9.58
N PRO A 153 8.49 16.37 8.67
CA PRO A 153 7.88 16.47 7.35
C PRO A 153 7.95 15.17 6.55
N VAL A 154 6.93 14.89 5.74
CA VAL A 154 6.80 13.63 4.97
C VAL A 154 8.02 13.37 4.09
N GLU A 155 8.58 14.41 3.48
CA GLU A 155 9.76 14.31 2.61
C GLU A 155 10.98 13.69 3.30
N GLN A 156 11.12 13.80 4.62
CA GLN A 156 12.25 13.23 5.37
C GLN A 156 12.26 11.70 5.39
N TYR A 157 11.13 11.07 5.08
CA TYR A 157 10.98 9.61 5.08
C TYR A 157 11.11 8.98 3.69
N VAL A 158 11.00 9.79 2.63
CA VAL A 158 10.85 9.33 1.24
C VAL A 158 12.01 8.46 0.79
N SER A 159 13.25 8.88 1.02
CA SER A 159 14.44 8.09 0.64
C SER A 159 14.43 6.68 1.24
N LYS A 160 14.05 6.53 2.51
CA LYS A 160 13.96 5.21 3.17
C LYS A 160 12.88 4.33 2.54
N TRP A 161 11.74 4.92 2.16
CA TRP A 161 10.68 4.17 1.50
C TRP A 161 11.08 3.70 0.10
N LEU A 162 11.80 4.54 -0.64
CA LEU A 162 12.35 4.19 -1.95
C LEU A 162 13.38 3.05 -1.83
N ASP A 163 14.25 3.08 -0.82
CA ASP A 163 15.21 2.00 -0.53
C ASP A 163 14.52 0.66 -0.23
N LEU A 164 13.33 0.71 0.38
CA LEU A 164 12.49 -0.47 0.64
C LEU A 164 11.69 -0.91 -0.60
N GLY A 165 11.79 -0.19 -1.72
CA GLY A 165 11.17 -0.56 -2.99
C GLY A 165 9.78 0.00 -3.20
N VAL A 166 9.42 1.09 -2.53
CA VAL A 166 8.15 1.78 -2.81
C VAL A 166 8.19 2.40 -4.20
N SER A 167 7.12 2.17 -4.96
CA SER A 167 6.98 2.64 -6.35
C SER A 167 6.11 3.88 -6.47
N TRP A 168 5.18 4.07 -5.54
CA TRP A 168 4.22 5.19 -5.55
C TRP A 168 4.23 5.89 -4.19
N ILE A 169 4.46 7.20 -4.20
CA ILE A 169 4.54 8.01 -2.98
C ILE A 169 3.65 9.24 -3.13
N GLY A 170 2.85 9.54 -2.10
CA GLY A 170 1.99 10.71 -2.06
C GLY A 170 1.73 11.21 -0.64
N GLY A 171 0.62 11.93 -0.47
CA GLY A 171 0.15 12.40 0.83
C GLY A 171 -1.36 12.19 0.98
N CYS A 172 -1.82 12.04 2.22
CA CYS A 172 -3.22 11.87 2.58
C CYS A 172 -3.67 13.07 3.44
N CYS A 173 -4.34 12.81 4.57
CA CYS A 173 -4.84 13.86 5.45
C CYS A 173 -3.75 14.87 5.82
N ARG A 174 -4.09 16.16 5.71
CA ARG A 174 -3.26 17.28 6.15
C ARG A 174 -1.93 17.43 5.41
N THR A 175 -1.81 16.78 4.27
CA THR A 175 -0.79 17.07 3.28
C THR A 175 -1.34 18.04 2.24
N TYR A 176 -0.49 18.89 1.70
CA TYR A 176 -0.85 19.95 0.76
C TYR A 176 0.02 19.88 -0.49
N ALA A 177 -0.32 20.67 -1.51
CA ALA A 177 0.46 20.76 -2.74
C ALA A 177 1.94 21.08 -2.50
N THR A 178 2.25 21.87 -1.47
CA THR A 178 3.63 22.15 -1.05
C THR A 178 4.37 20.91 -0.57
N ASP A 179 3.69 20.01 0.16
CA ASP A 179 4.30 18.77 0.64
C ASP A 179 4.54 17.81 -0.53
N VAL A 180 3.59 17.71 -1.47
CA VAL A 180 3.75 16.93 -2.70
C VAL A 180 4.94 17.42 -3.54
N ALA A 181 5.13 18.73 -3.64
CA ALA A 181 6.30 19.30 -4.34
C ALA A 181 7.62 18.91 -3.66
N LYS A 182 7.68 18.90 -2.33
CA LYS A 182 8.87 18.46 -1.59
C LYS A 182 9.11 16.96 -1.71
N ILE A 183 8.06 16.14 -1.64
CA ILE A 183 8.13 14.69 -1.90
C ILE A 183 8.75 14.45 -3.28
N ARG A 184 8.27 15.14 -4.31
CA ARG A 184 8.82 15.05 -5.67
C ARG A 184 10.31 15.41 -5.70
N ASN A 185 10.71 16.52 -5.08
CA ASN A 185 12.11 16.93 -5.05
C ASN A 185 13.01 15.86 -4.40
N GLU A 186 12.53 15.21 -3.33
CA GLU A 186 13.28 14.14 -2.67
C GLU A 186 13.34 12.87 -3.52
N VAL A 187 12.25 12.49 -4.21
CA VAL A 187 12.27 11.38 -5.19
C VAL A 187 13.31 11.65 -6.30
N GLU A 188 13.32 12.86 -6.87
CA GLU A 188 14.27 13.24 -7.92
C GLU A 188 15.72 13.27 -7.41
N SER A 189 15.93 13.71 -6.16
CA SER A 189 17.22 13.67 -5.46
C SER A 189 17.72 12.23 -5.29
N TRP A 190 16.87 11.34 -4.77
CA TRP A 190 17.17 9.92 -4.59
C TRP A 190 17.48 9.23 -5.93
N CYS A 191 16.70 9.50 -6.98
CA CYS A 191 16.93 8.94 -8.31
C CYS A 191 18.29 9.37 -8.90
N ARG A 192 18.70 10.63 -8.73
CA ARG A 192 20.01 11.10 -9.20
C ARG A 192 21.15 10.38 -8.49
N LYS A 193 21.12 10.32 -7.16
CA LYS A 193 22.13 9.62 -6.34
C LYS A 193 22.26 8.14 -6.75
N ASN A 194 21.14 7.45 -7.00
CA ASN A 194 21.16 6.03 -7.37
C ASN A 194 21.51 5.76 -8.85
N LYS A 195 21.46 6.77 -9.72
CA LYS A 195 21.97 6.68 -11.09
C LYS A 195 23.48 6.88 -11.15
N GLU A 196 24.05 7.70 -10.27
CA GLU A 196 25.51 7.95 -10.21
C GLU A 196 26.30 6.78 -9.60
N VAL A 197 25.62 5.88 -8.88
CA VAL A 197 26.21 4.71 -8.21
C VAL A 197 26.09 3.42 -9.05
N ARG A 198 25.39 3.46 -10.19
CA ARG A 198 25.18 2.33 -11.11
C ARG A 198 25.92 2.54 -12.42
#